data_AF-A0A9X9AF76-F1
#
_entry.id   AF-A0A9X9AF76-F1
#
_cell.length_a   1.000
_cell.length_b   1.000
_cell.length_c   1.000
_cell.angle_alpha   90.00
_cell.angle_beta   90.00
_cell.angle_gamma   90.00
#
_symmetry.space_group_name_H-M   'P 1'
#
loop_
_entity.id
_entity.type
_entity.pdbx_description
1 polymer ?
#
loop_
_entity_poly.entity_id
_entity_poly.type
_entity_poly.pdbx_seq_one_letter_code
_entity_poly.pdbx_strand_id
1 'polypeptide(L)' 'MEKSWYVVHTYSGYENKVKANLEKRVESMGMQDKIFRVVVPEEVEVEMKNGKEKLMKRKVF' A
#
# COMPACT_ATOMS: atom_id res chain seq x y z
N MET A 1 14.75 -21.38 0.77
CA MET A 1 15.06 -19.94 0.74
C MET A 1 14.26 -19.28 1.84
N GLU A 2 14.88 -18.41 2.64
CA GLU A 2 14.15 -17.63 3.65
C GLU A 2 13.41 -16.45 3.00
N LYS A 3 12.44 -15.88 3.74
CA LYS A 3 11.64 -14.75 3.26
C LYS A 3 12.21 -13.44 3.81
N SER A 4 12.95 -12.72 2.98
CA SER A 4 13.48 -11.39 3.32
C SER A 4 12.44 -10.29 3.13
N TRP A 5 12.47 -9.28 4.00
CA TRP A 5 11.75 -8.02 3.79
C TRP A 5 12.55 -7.08 2.89
N TYR A 6 11.84 -6.31 2.07
CA TYR A 6 12.41 -5.30 1.16
C TYR A 6 11.67 -3.98 1.32
N VAL A 7 12.41 -2.88 1.30
CA VAL A 7 11.84 -1.51 1.34
C VAL A 7 11.84 -0.93 -0.07
N VAL A 8 10.73 -0.33 -0.48
CA VAL A 8 10.59 0.34 -1.78
C VAL A 8 10.40 1.83 -1.55
N HIS A 9 11.32 2.66 -2.03
CA HIS A 9 11.17 4.10 -1.98
C HIS A 9 10.11 4.54 -3.01
N THR A 10 9.10 5.28 -2.56
CA THR A 10 7.99 5.77 -3.40
C THR A 10 7.74 7.25 -3.14
N TYR A 11 7.22 7.96 -4.15
CA TYR A 11 6.87 9.38 -3.98
C TYR A 11 5.71 9.54 -2.98
N SER A 12 5.82 10.54 -2.10
CA SER A 12 4.81 10.79 -1.06
C SER A 12 3.41 11.02 -1.64
N GLY A 13 2.41 10.37 -1.06
CA GLY A 13 1.01 10.39 -1.50
C GLY A 13 0.66 9.31 -2.54
N TYR A 14 1.66 8.72 -3.21
CA TYR A 14 1.46 7.66 -4.20
C TYR A 14 1.53 6.25 -3.61
N GLU A 15 1.81 6.06 -2.32
CA GLU A 15 2.22 4.76 -1.78
C GLU A 15 1.12 3.68 -1.94
N ASN A 16 -0.13 3.98 -1.57
CA ASN A 16 -1.28 3.11 -1.85
C ASN A 16 -1.54 2.89 -3.36
N LYS A 17 -1.23 3.86 -4.25
CA LYS A 17 -1.35 3.68 -5.71
C LYS A 17 -0.26 2.74 -6.23
N VAL A 18 0.95 2.78 -5.64
CA VAL A 18 2.02 1.83 -5.91
C VAL A 18 1.68 0.44 -5.37
N LYS A 19 1.11 0.34 -4.16
CA LYS A 19 0.60 -0.93 -3.59
C LYS A 19 -0.41 -1.62 -4.52
N ALA A 20 -1.47 -0.93 -4.90
CA ALA A 20 -2.51 -1.50 -5.77
C ALA A 20 -2.00 -1.87 -7.19
N ASN A 21 -0.93 -1.22 -7.66
CA ASN A 21 -0.24 -1.56 -8.90
C ASN A 21 0.69 -2.78 -8.73
N LEU A 22 1.41 -2.88 -7.60
CA LEU A 22 2.19 -4.04 -7.21
C LEU A 22 1.32 -5.29 -7.09
N GLU A 23 0.20 -5.21 -6.37
CA GLU A 23 -0.73 -6.33 -6.17
C GLU A 23 -1.26 -6.86 -7.52
N LYS A 24 -1.70 -5.95 -8.41
CA LYS A 24 -2.12 -6.30 -9.78
C LYS A 24 -1.00 -6.87 -10.64
N ARG A 25 0.24 -6.37 -10.52
CA ARG A 25 1.40 -6.92 -11.25
C ARG A 25 1.82 -8.29 -10.74
N VAL A 26 1.74 -8.52 -9.43
CA VAL A 26 2.02 -9.82 -8.81
C VAL A 26 1.05 -10.88 -9.32
N GLU A 27 -0.24 -10.53 -9.43
CA GLU A 27 -1.26 -11.36 -10.06
C GLU A 27 -1.00 -11.56 -11.57
N SER A 28 -0.87 -10.47 -12.34
CA SER A 28 -0.74 -10.54 -13.81
C SER A 28 0.56 -11.18 -14.31
N MET A 29 1.59 -11.26 -13.46
CA MET A 29 2.88 -11.90 -13.76
C MET A 29 3.09 -13.23 -13.02
N GLY A 30 2.08 -13.72 -12.27
CA GLY A 30 2.16 -14.97 -11.52
C GLY A 30 3.22 -15.00 -10.40
N MET A 31 3.66 -13.84 -9.91
CA MET A 31 4.76 -13.70 -8.92
C MET A 31 4.31 -13.91 -7.47
N GLN A 32 3.18 -14.57 -7.26
CA GLN A 32 2.61 -14.90 -5.94
C GLN A 32 3.51 -15.86 -5.14
N ASP A 33 4.41 -16.55 -5.83
CA ASP A 33 5.46 -17.41 -5.28
C ASP A 33 6.61 -16.63 -4.60
N LYS A 34 6.77 -15.34 -4.93
CA LYS A 34 7.89 -14.48 -4.52
C LYS A 34 7.44 -13.28 -3.68
N ILE A 35 6.29 -12.68 -3.98
CA ILE A 35 5.80 -11.46 -3.33
C ILE A 35 4.52 -11.79 -2.54
N PHE A 36 4.72 -12.19 -1.28
CA PHE A 36 3.65 -12.72 -0.42
C PHE A 36 2.77 -11.64 0.24
N ARG A 37 3.30 -10.44 0.48
CA ARG A 37 2.62 -9.36 1.21
C ARG A 37 3.24 -8.01 0.85
N VAL A 38 2.40 -7.03 0.54
CA VAL A 38 2.79 -5.62 0.38
C VAL A 38 2.18 -4.82 1.52
N VAL A 39 3.01 -4.13 2.29
CA VAL A 39 2.60 -3.27 3.42
C VAL A 39 3.01 -1.84 3.11
N VAL A 40 2.13 -0.88 3.37
CA VAL A 40 2.40 0.55 3.29
C VAL A 40 2.20 1.16 4.68
N PRO A 41 3.18 1.91 5.22
CA PRO A 41 2.98 2.73 6.40
C PRO A 41 2.23 4.03 6.01
N GLU A 42 0.91 3.95 5.85
CA GLU A 42 -0.02 5.09 5.74
C GLU A 42 -1.09 4.91 6.82
N GLU A 43 -1.22 5.85 7.77
CA GLU A 43 -2.35 5.84 8.71
C GLU A 43 -3.63 6.21 7.98
N VAL A 44 -4.62 5.31 8.06
CA VAL A 44 -5.92 5.47 7.40
C VAL A 44 -6.89 6.16 8.36
N GLU A 45 -6.73 7.47 8.57
CA GLU A 45 -7.75 8.30 9.23
C GLU A 45 -9.01 8.36 8.34
N VAL A 46 -10.08 7.67 8.78
CA VAL A 46 -11.41 7.73 8.17
C VAL A 46 -12.23 8.80 8.88
N GLU A 47 -12.08 10.07 8.51
CA GLU A 47 -12.95 11.13 9.04
C GLU A 47 -14.36 11.03 8.43
N MET A 48 -15.38 10.82 9.25
CA MET A 48 -16.76 11.12 8.84
C MET A 48 -17.04 12.62 9.00
N LYS A 49 -17.40 13.29 7.91
CA LYS A 49 -17.90 14.68 7.93
C LYS A 49 -19.22 14.79 7.18
N ASN A 50 -20.23 15.34 7.85
CA ASN A 50 -21.61 15.50 7.36
C ASN A 50 -22.21 14.22 6.74
N GLY A 51 -22.08 13.09 7.44
CA GLY A 51 -22.65 11.80 7.01
C GLY A 51 -22.01 11.18 5.77
N LYS A 52 -20.86 11.70 5.33
CA LYS A 52 -20.04 11.10 4.26
C LYS A 52 -18.66 10.77 4.80
N GLU A 53 -18.21 9.56 4.52
CA GLU A 53 -16.85 9.11 4.83
C GLU A 53 -15.86 9.87 3.93
N LYS A 54 -14.83 10.44 4.53
CA LYS A 54 -13.78 11.16 3.82
C LYS A 54 -12.41 10.66 4.28
N LEU A 55 -11.87 9.72 3.50
CA LEU A 55 -10.50 9.22 3.65
C LEU A 55 -9.52 10.40 3.56
N MET A 56 -8.94 10.80 4.68
CA MET A 56 -7.84 11.75 4.71
C MET A 56 -6.61 11.04 5.23
N LYS A 57 -5.62 10.86 4.36
CA LYS A 57 -4.36 10.23 4.75
C LYS A 57 -3.56 11.19 5.62
N ARG A 58 -3.23 10.78 6.84
CA ARG A 58 -2.27 11.50 7.67
C ARG A 58 -0.91 10.81 7.58
N LYS A 59 0.12 11.60 7.28
CA LYS A 59 1.51 11.13 7.25
C LYS A 59 2.13 11.37 8.62
N VAL A 60 2.31 10.29 9.38
CA VAL A 60 3.34 10.23 10.41
C VAL A 60 4.66 9.87 9.69
N PHE A 61 5.71 10.64 9.98
CA PHE A 61 7.06 10.46 9.44
C PHE A 61 7.96 9.84 10.51
#